data_AF-A0A7K1RE58-F1
#
_entry.id   AF-A0A7K1RE58-F1
#
_cell.length_a   1.000
_cell.length_b   1.000
_cell.length_c   1.000
_cell.angle_alpha   90.00
_cell.angle_beta   90.00
_cell.angle_gamma   90.00
#
_symmetry.space_group_name_H-M   'P 1'
#
loop_
_entity.id
_entity.type
_entity.pdbx_description
1 polymer ?
#
loop_
_entity_poly.entity_id
_entity_poly.type
_entity_poly.pdbx_seq_one_letter_code
_entity_poly.pdbx_strand_id
1 'polypeptide(L)'
;MTRRAAFISFVFCALLSLGAWWAYNAVSEYFMEPTYTSDRLFKPYGEDVYRIAQKIERGQPISADAVKDLPGGVNARYGEEITLLFHAVGARNVAAIDTLLGAGADPYMVDRPSTGSTRDFVFVLTLPGNSTDPNAGFPFINQLITLYLKHGGDPNRRLQGSEKEPLISGVALIENYEGFKILLKAGADPWATDGRGNSAIDKLTLMNSEEERKQINHLIDERLFNGVALKQLRSFMRGLSGYEPRGDEITRENQEIGIRILA
;
A
#
# COMPACT_ATOMS: atom_id res chain seq x y z
N MET A 1 17.67 -51.39 -22.00
CA MET A 1 17.74 -50.71 -20.68
C MET A 1 16.51 -51.07 -19.87
N THR A 2 16.67 -51.54 -18.64
CA THR A 2 15.53 -51.82 -17.75
C THR A 2 14.93 -50.50 -17.26
N ARG A 3 13.60 -50.44 -17.06
CA ARG A 3 12.90 -49.23 -16.56
C ARG A 3 13.57 -48.61 -15.31
N ARG A 4 14.19 -49.44 -14.46
CA ARG A 4 14.98 -49.00 -13.30
C ARG A 4 16.23 -48.20 -13.65
N ALA A 5 16.99 -48.61 -14.67
CA ALA A 5 18.21 -47.90 -15.07
C ALA A 5 17.88 -46.52 -15.66
N ALA A 6 16.83 -46.43 -16.48
CA ALA A 6 16.36 -45.17 -17.04
C ALA A 6 15.85 -44.21 -15.94
N PHE A 7 15.15 -44.73 -14.92
CA PHE A 7 14.69 -43.94 -13.79
C PHE A 7 15.86 -43.39 -12.94
N ILE A 8 16.87 -44.21 -12.65
CA ILE A 8 18.04 -43.79 -11.88
C ILE A 8 18.83 -42.71 -12.65
N SER A 9 19.04 -42.89 -13.96
CA SER A 9 19.69 -41.87 -14.79
C SER A 9 18.91 -40.56 -14.84
N PHE A 10 17.57 -40.61 -14.91
CA PHE A 10 16.74 -39.42 -14.88
C PHE A 10 16.84 -38.66 -13.54
N VAL A 11 16.76 -39.37 -12.41
CA VAL A 11 16.92 -38.77 -11.07
C VAL A 11 18.31 -38.15 -10.90
N PHE A 12 19.36 -38.82 -11.38
CA PHE A 12 20.73 -38.30 -11.31
C PHE A 12 20.91 -37.03 -12.16
N CYS A 13 20.38 -37.00 -13.39
CA CYS A 13 20.39 -35.79 -14.21
C CYS A 13 19.60 -34.64 -13.57
N ALA A 14 18.43 -34.93 -13.00
CA ALA A 14 17.63 -33.90 -12.31
C ALA A 14 18.38 -33.30 -11.11
N LEU A 15 19.04 -34.13 -10.29
CA LEU A 15 19.86 -33.68 -9.16
C LEU A 15 21.08 -32.86 -9.60
N LEU A 16 21.76 -33.26 -10.68
CA LEU A 16 22.87 -32.48 -11.26
C LEU A 16 22.40 -31.14 -11.82
N SER A 17 21.25 -31.10 -12.50
CA SER A 17 20.67 -29.85 -13.02
C SER A 17 20.24 -28.93 -11.88
N LEU A 18 19.65 -29.46 -10.81
CA LEU A 18 19.32 -28.70 -9.59
C LEU A 18 20.57 -28.15 -8.89
N GLY A 19 21.62 -28.98 -8.75
CA GLY A 19 22.89 -28.56 -8.16
C GLY A 19 23.62 -27.51 -9.01
N ALA A 20 23.63 -27.67 -10.32
CA ALA A 20 24.22 -26.70 -11.26
C ALA A 20 23.43 -25.38 -11.28
N TRP A 21 22.10 -25.44 -11.22
CA TRP A 21 21.24 -24.26 -11.12
C TRP A 21 21.47 -23.50 -9.81
N TRP A 22 21.57 -24.23 -8.68
CA TRP A 22 21.86 -23.64 -7.38
C TRP A 22 23.25 -22.99 -7.36
N ALA A 23 24.28 -23.68 -7.86
CA ALA A 23 25.64 -23.16 -7.94
C ALA A 23 25.72 -21.94 -8.88
N TYR A 24 25.05 -21.98 -10.03
CA TYR A 24 24.99 -20.85 -10.96
C TYR A 24 24.37 -19.63 -10.32
N ASN A 25 23.23 -19.77 -9.61
CA ASN A 25 22.60 -18.65 -8.93
C ASN A 25 23.45 -18.10 -7.78
N ALA A 26 24.07 -18.97 -6.99
CA ALA A 26 24.95 -18.56 -5.90
C ALA A 26 26.18 -17.78 -6.42
N VAL A 27 26.81 -18.28 -7.49
CA VAL A 27 27.96 -17.63 -8.14
C VAL A 27 27.54 -16.33 -8.82
N SER A 28 26.39 -16.32 -9.49
CA SER A 28 25.81 -15.13 -10.12
C SER A 28 25.55 -14.04 -9.09
N GLU A 29 24.95 -14.36 -7.94
CA GLU A 29 24.70 -13.40 -6.86
C GLU A 29 26.00 -12.80 -6.31
N TYR A 30 27.08 -13.59 -6.23
CA TYR A 30 28.38 -13.15 -5.73
C TYR A 30 29.06 -12.11 -6.65
N PHE A 31 28.85 -12.20 -7.96
CA PHE A 31 29.45 -11.28 -8.94
C PHE A 31 28.59 -10.07 -9.30
N MET A 32 27.41 -9.90 -8.71
CA MET A 32 26.57 -8.72 -8.97
C MET A 32 27.19 -7.47 -8.35
N GLU A 33 27.19 -6.36 -9.10
CA GLU A 33 27.64 -5.08 -8.57
C GLU A 33 26.81 -4.67 -7.33
N PRO A 34 27.46 -4.13 -6.28
CA PRO A 34 26.75 -3.64 -5.10
C PRO A 34 25.77 -2.53 -5.44
N THR A 35 24.54 -2.62 -4.94
CA THR A 35 23.56 -1.55 -5.11
C THR A 35 23.82 -0.38 -4.17
N TYR A 36 23.68 0.85 -4.69
CA TYR A 36 24.08 2.07 -3.99
C TYR A 36 23.36 2.29 -2.66
N THR A 37 22.04 2.09 -2.63
CA THR A 37 21.25 2.37 -1.42
C THR A 37 21.55 1.36 -0.32
N SER A 38 21.68 0.09 -0.69
CA SER A 38 21.99 -1.00 0.23
C SER A 38 23.40 -0.87 0.82
N ASP A 39 24.38 -0.45 0.01
CA ASP A 39 25.74 -0.15 0.48
C ASP A 39 25.75 0.95 1.53
N ARG A 40 25.03 2.03 1.27
CA ARG A 40 24.98 3.18 2.18
C ARG A 40 24.25 2.87 3.48
N LEU A 41 23.13 2.15 3.43
CA LEU A 41 22.19 2.04 4.56
C LEU A 41 22.35 0.75 5.37
N PHE A 42 22.86 -0.34 4.79
CA PHE A 42 22.82 -1.66 5.44
C PHE A 42 24.19 -2.33 5.59
N LYS A 43 25.17 -2.01 4.73
CA LYS A 43 26.53 -2.61 4.79
C LYS A 43 27.22 -2.48 6.15
N PRO A 44 27.12 -1.37 6.90
CA PRO A 44 27.73 -1.25 8.22
C PRO A 44 27.12 -2.14 9.31
N TYR A 45 25.95 -2.74 9.06
CA TYR A 45 25.12 -3.41 10.08
C TYR A 45 25.18 -4.94 10.03
N GLY A 46 26.05 -5.51 9.21
CA GLY A 46 26.30 -6.95 9.12
C GLY A 46 25.99 -7.55 7.76
N GLU A 47 26.62 -8.68 7.45
CA GLU A 47 26.54 -9.32 6.14
C GLU A 47 25.13 -9.84 5.81
N ASP A 48 24.42 -10.41 6.80
CA ASP A 48 23.09 -10.98 6.59
C ASP A 48 22.06 -9.93 6.17
N VAL A 49 21.95 -8.83 6.91
CA VAL A 49 21.03 -7.73 6.57
C VAL A 49 21.44 -7.08 5.25
N TYR A 50 22.74 -6.90 5.01
CA TYR A 50 23.24 -6.32 3.78
C TYR A 50 22.88 -7.17 2.56
N ARG A 51 23.03 -8.50 2.64
CA ARG A 51 22.63 -9.43 1.57
C ARG A 51 21.12 -9.35 1.32
N ILE A 52 20.30 -9.29 2.37
CA ILE A 52 18.84 -9.14 2.23
C ILE A 52 18.51 -7.80 1.55
N ALA A 53 19.14 -6.69 1.97
CA ALA A 53 18.92 -5.38 1.38
C ALA A 53 19.29 -5.32 -0.11
N GLN A 54 20.39 -5.96 -0.51
CA GLN A 54 20.80 -6.11 -1.92
C GLN A 54 19.74 -6.85 -2.74
N LYS A 55 19.19 -7.96 -2.21
CA LYS A 55 18.09 -8.69 -2.86
C LYS A 55 16.87 -7.80 -3.03
N ILE A 56 16.51 -7.06 -1.98
CA ILE A 56 15.39 -6.13 -2.01
C ILE A 56 15.57 -5.08 -3.12
N GLU A 57 16.72 -4.39 -3.16
CA GLU A 57 16.99 -3.32 -4.14
C GLU A 57 17.07 -3.83 -5.58
N ARG A 58 17.46 -5.09 -5.78
CA ARG A 58 17.46 -5.76 -7.09
C ARG A 58 16.10 -6.31 -7.52
N GLY A 59 15.04 -6.13 -6.72
CA GLY A 59 13.72 -6.67 -7.00
C GLY A 59 13.61 -8.19 -6.80
N GLN A 60 14.56 -8.81 -6.11
CA GLN A 60 14.57 -10.25 -5.84
C GLN A 60 13.71 -10.59 -4.61
N PRO A 61 13.09 -11.79 -4.56
CA PRO A 61 12.37 -12.24 -3.38
C PRO A 61 13.33 -12.49 -2.21
N ILE A 62 12.80 -12.38 -1.00
CA ILE A 62 13.50 -12.69 0.26
C ILE A 62 12.73 -13.78 1.03
N SER A 63 13.34 -14.37 2.05
CA SER A 63 12.70 -15.38 2.91
C SER A 63 12.28 -14.78 4.24
N ALA A 64 11.11 -15.17 4.75
CA ALA A 64 10.62 -14.75 6.06
C ALA A 64 11.55 -15.20 7.20
N ASP A 65 12.11 -16.40 7.11
CA ASP A 65 13.02 -16.95 8.12
C ASP A 65 14.31 -16.13 8.20
N ALA A 66 14.88 -15.78 7.03
CA ALA A 66 16.09 -14.98 6.94
C ALA A 66 15.94 -13.59 7.59
N VAL A 67 14.73 -13.02 7.58
CA VAL A 67 14.47 -11.72 8.21
C VAL A 67 14.19 -11.86 9.71
N LYS A 68 13.53 -12.93 10.14
CA LYS A 68 13.26 -13.19 11.57
C LYS A 68 14.53 -13.47 12.37
N ASP A 69 15.52 -14.10 11.74
CA ASP A 69 16.80 -14.44 12.35
C ASP A 69 17.77 -13.24 12.44
N LEU A 70 17.41 -12.08 11.88
CA LEU A 70 18.24 -10.89 11.97
C LEU A 70 18.37 -10.40 13.43
N PRO A 71 19.54 -9.89 13.82
CA PRO A 71 19.68 -9.17 15.09
C PRO A 71 18.70 -7.99 15.16
N GLY A 72 17.82 -8.00 16.17
CA GLY A 72 16.74 -7.00 16.32
C GLY A 72 15.44 -7.33 15.57
N GLY A 73 15.41 -8.44 14.83
CA GLY A 73 14.23 -8.95 14.11
C GLY A 73 13.81 -8.10 12.92
N VAL A 74 12.62 -8.42 12.37
CA VAL A 74 12.04 -7.77 11.17
C VAL A 74 11.86 -6.25 11.30
N ASN A 75 11.75 -5.75 12.53
CA ASN A 75 11.53 -4.33 12.85
C ASN A 75 12.82 -3.57 13.22
N ALA A 76 13.99 -4.19 13.05
CA ALA A 76 15.26 -3.52 13.27
C ALA A 76 15.41 -2.30 12.36
N ARG A 77 16.05 -1.25 12.92
CA ARG A 77 16.40 -0.02 12.22
C ARG A 77 17.87 -0.05 11.83
N TYR A 78 18.15 0.38 10.61
CA TYR A 78 19.48 0.44 10.00
C TYR A 78 19.68 1.82 9.37
N GLY A 79 20.89 2.12 8.90
CA GLY A 79 21.24 3.36 8.22
C GLY A 79 20.63 4.59 8.90
N GLU A 80 19.94 5.42 8.11
CA GLU A 80 19.14 6.56 8.55
C GLU A 80 17.88 6.14 9.36
N GLU A 81 18.02 5.23 10.30
CA GLU A 81 16.93 4.66 11.11
C GLU A 81 15.77 4.08 10.30
N ILE A 82 16.04 3.54 9.11
CA ILE A 82 15.02 2.92 8.25
C ILE A 82 14.92 1.41 8.53
N THR A 83 13.72 0.85 8.33
CA THR A 83 13.50 -0.60 8.39
C THR A 83 13.66 -1.21 7.00
N LEU A 84 13.79 -2.54 6.92
CA LEU A 84 13.76 -3.26 5.64
C LEU A 84 12.43 -3.05 4.90
N LEU A 85 11.31 -2.82 5.61
CA LEU A 85 10.02 -2.51 5.01
C LEU A 85 10.07 -1.21 4.20
N PHE A 86 10.65 -0.14 4.77
CA PHE A 86 10.83 1.12 4.03
C PHE A 86 11.79 1.00 2.85
N HIS A 87 12.85 0.21 2.99
CA HIS A 87 13.76 -0.06 1.87
C HIS A 87 13.04 -0.81 0.75
N ALA A 88 12.21 -1.80 1.08
CA ALA A 88 11.42 -2.55 0.10
C ALA A 88 10.37 -1.68 -0.60
N VAL A 89 9.73 -0.75 0.12
CA VAL A 89 8.84 0.27 -0.46
C VAL A 89 9.60 1.17 -1.43
N GLY A 90 10.77 1.68 -1.04
CA GLY A 90 11.62 2.52 -1.88
C GLY A 90 12.10 1.81 -3.15
N ALA A 91 12.46 0.53 -3.02
CA ALA A 91 12.84 -0.34 -4.13
C ALA A 91 11.65 -0.86 -4.96
N ARG A 92 10.41 -0.61 -4.52
CA ARG A 92 9.17 -1.14 -5.13
C ARG A 92 9.15 -2.66 -5.27
N ASN A 93 9.79 -3.35 -4.34
CA ASN A 93 9.87 -4.80 -4.35
C ASN A 93 8.66 -5.38 -3.63
N VAL A 94 7.57 -5.57 -4.37
CA VAL A 94 6.27 -6.07 -3.85
C VAL A 94 6.41 -7.42 -3.15
N ALA A 95 7.23 -8.33 -3.69
CA ALA A 95 7.47 -9.64 -3.08
C ALA A 95 8.16 -9.52 -1.71
N ALA A 96 9.14 -8.61 -1.59
CA ALA A 96 9.77 -8.33 -0.32
C ALA A 96 8.82 -7.65 0.67
N ILE A 97 7.98 -6.71 0.22
CA ILE A 97 6.96 -6.05 1.07
C ILE A 97 5.99 -7.09 1.64
N ASP A 98 5.45 -7.98 0.79
CA ASP A 98 4.55 -9.07 1.21
C ASP A 98 5.23 -9.98 2.25
N THR A 99 6.51 -10.34 2.00
CA THR A 99 7.28 -11.18 2.91
C THR A 99 7.55 -10.48 4.26
N LEU A 100 7.89 -9.19 4.25
CA LEU A 100 8.18 -8.43 5.45
C LEU A 100 6.93 -8.26 6.31
N LEU A 101 5.80 -7.85 5.72
CA LEU A 101 4.53 -7.75 6.42
C LEU A 101 4.10 -9.11 7.00
N GLY A 102 4.20 -10.18 6.21
CA GLY A 102 3.90 -11.54 6.67
C GLY A 102 4.86 -12.08 7.73
N ALA A 103 6.09 -11.55 7.81
CA ALA A 103 7.06 -11.85 8.86
C ALA A 103 6.83 -11.03 10.14
N GLY A 104 5.87 -10.09 10.14
CA GLY A 104 5.55 -9.24 11.29
C GLY A 104 6.20 -7.86 11.27
N ALA A 105 6.60 -7.36 10.09
CA ALA A 105 7.02 -5.97 9.95
C ALA A 105 5.87 -5.05 10.39
N ASP A 106 6.15 -4.12 11.30
CA ASP A 106 5.17 -3.19 11.83
C ASP A 106 4.95 -2.03 10.84
N PRO A 107 3.78 -1.91 10.20
CA PRO A 107 3.50 -0.84 9.25
C PRO A 107 3.32 0.53 9.93
N TYR A 108 3.32 0.60 11.26
CA TYR A 108 3.10 1.83 12.03
C TYR A 108 4.40 2.45 12.58
N MET A 109 5.55 1.80 12.36
CA MET A 109 6.84 2.41 12.65
C MET A 109 7.11 3.55 11.68
N VAL A 110 7.42 4.74 12.21
CA VAL A 110 7.82 5.89 11.39
C VAL A 110 9.21 5.72 10.78
N ASP A 111 9.45 6.23 9.58
CA ASP A 111 10.80 6.35 9.02
C ASP A 111 11.60 7.43 9.77
N ARG A 112 12.94 7.31 9.86
CA ARG A 112 13.82 8.40 10.33
C ARG A 112 13.31 9.17 11.58
N PRO A 113 12.97 8.51 12.69
CA PRO A 113 12.38 9.18 13.86
C PRO A 113 13.22 10.35 14.39
N SER A 114 14.55 10.28 14.34
CA SER A 114 15.43 11.38 14.80
C SER A 114 15.29 12.67 13.99
N THR A 115 14.76 12.60 12.77
CA THR A 115 14.50 13.79 11.94
C THR A 115 13.12 14.40 12.21
N GLY A 116 12.36 13.88 13.18
CA GLY A 116 10.99 14.30 13.46
C GLY A 116 9.98 13.86 12.40
N SER A 117 10.29 12.83 11.61
CA SER A 117 9.35 12.30 10.62
C SER A 117 8.12 11.69 11.30
N THR A 118 6.98 11.86 10.64
CA THR A 118 5.68 11.28 11.02
C THR A 118 5.21 10.21 10.03
N ARG A 119 6.04 9.84 9.05
CA ARG A 119 5.63 8.96 7.96
C ARG A 119 5.85 7.50 8.34
N ASP A 120 4.76 6.76 8.51
CA ASP A 120 4.76 5.30 8.60
C ASP A 120 4.42 4.68 7.24
N PHE A 121 4.25 3.35 7.16
CA PHE A 121 3.87 2.69 5.91
C PHE A 121 2.50 3.16 5.41
N VAL A 122 1.58 3.46 6.34
CA VAL A 122 0.21 3.89 6.03
C VAL A 122 0.21 5.27 5.36
N PHE A 123 1.10 6.17 5.77
CA PHE A 123 1.31 7.45 5.07
C PHE A 123 1.68 7.26 3.59
N VAL A 124 2.45 6.22 3.24
CA VAL A 124 2.83 5.96 1.84
C VAL A 124 1.60 5.60 0.99
N LEU A 125 0.58 4.98 1.59
CA LEU A 125 -0.66 4.59 0.91
C LEU A 125 -1.50 5.79 0.44
N THR A 126 -1.23 6.98 0.98
CA THR A 126 -1.92 8.24 0.62
C THR A 126 -1.07 9.13 -0.29
N LEU A 127 -0.03 8.57 -0.93
CA LEU A 127 0.77 9.27 -1.92
C LEU A 127 0.36 8.84 -3.34
N PRO A 128 0.48 9.72 -4.35
CA PRO A 128 0.12 9.39 -5.74
C PRO A 128 1.09 8.39 -6.40
N GLY A 129 2.17 8.00 -5.73
CA GLY A 129 3.27 7.25 -6.34
C GLY A 129 4.02 8.10 -7.37
N ASN A 130 4.50 7.47 -8.45
CA ASN A 130 5.01 8.18 -9.62
C ASN A 130 3.89 8.35 -10.66
N SER A 131 3.31 9.56 -10.73
CA SER A 131 2.23 9.90 -11.66
C SER A 131 2.61 9.77 -13.14
N THR A 132 3.91 9.72 -13.46
CA THR A 132 4.40 9.56 -14.85
C THR A 132 4.67 8.12 -15.26
N ASP A 133 4.64 7.18 -14.31
CA ASP A 133 4.87 5.77 -14.57
C ASP A 133 3.58 4.98 -14.25
N PRO A 134 2.90 4.44 -15.25
CA PRO A 134 1.60 3.77 -15.06
C PRO A 134 1.69 2.55 -14.14
N ASN A 135 2.87 1.94 -13.98
CA ASN A 135 3.06 0.80 -13.08
C ASN A 135 3.52 1.21 -11.67
N ALA A 136 3.75 2.51 -11.44
CA ALA A 136 4.25 3.02 -10.18
C ALA A 136 3.46 4.19 -9.58
N GLY A 137 2.39 4.61 -10.24
CA GLY A 137 1.33 5.44 -9.66
C GLY A 137 0.35 4.60 -8.83
N PHE A 138 -0.95 4.84 -8.99
CA PHE A 138 -1.98 4.15 -8.22
C PHE A 138 -1.97 2.61 -8.29
N PRO A 139 -1.64 1.93 -9.41
CA PRO A 139 -1.59 0.47 -9.41
C PRO A 139 -0.63 -0.12 -8.36
N PHE A 140 0.53 0.52 -8.16
CA PHE A 140 1.46 0.12 -7.10
C PHE A 140 0.88 0.40 -5.72
N ILE A 141 0.31 1.58 -5.50
CA ILE A 141 -0.32 1.94 -4.21
C ILE A 141 -1.47 0.99 -3.87
N ASN A 142 -2.28 0.58 -4.85
CA ASN A 142 -3.38 -0.36 -4.66
C ASN A 142 -2.88 -1.76 -4.29
N GLN A 143 -1.73 -2.18 -4.81
CA GLN A 143 -1.05 -3.39 -4.35
C GLN A 143 -0.59 -3.24 -2.90
N LEU A 144 -0.02 -2.10 -2.51
CA LEU A 144 0.39 -1.85 -1.12
C LEU A 144 -0.80 -1.85 -0.15
N ILE A 145 -1.93 -1.22 -0.53
CA ILE A 145 -3.18 -1.27 0.26
C ILE A 145 -3.64 -2.71 0.40
N THR A 146 -3.64 -3.49 -0.69
CA THR A 146 -4.03 -4.91 -0.66
C THR A 146 -3.13 -5.72 0.28
N LEU A 147 -1.81 -5.51 0.23
CA LEU A 147 -0.85 -6.20 1.11
C LEU A 147 -1.02 -5.78 2.57
N TYR A 148 -1.21 -4.48 2.84
CA TYR A 148 -1.49 -3.96 4.17
C TYR A 148 -2.70 -4.67 4.79
N LEU A 149 -3.82 -4.71 4.06
CA LEU A 149 -5.05 -5.35 4.51
C LEU A 149 -4.91 -6.88 4.64
N LYS A 150 -4.22 -7.53 3.69
CA LYS A 150 -3.93 -8.97 3.70
C LYS A 150 -3.24 -9.39 5.00
N HIS A 151 -2.34 -8.55 5.53
CA HIS A 151 -1.57 -8.83 6.75
C HIS A 151 -2.17 -8.19 8.01
N GLY A 152 -3.47 -7.88 8.01
CA GLY A 152 -4.19 -7.44 9.20
C GLY A 152 -4.13 -5.93 9.47
N GLY A 153 -3.73 -5.14 8.47
CA GLY A 153 -3.80 -3.69 8.54
C GLY A 153 -5.23 -3.19 8.77
N ASP A 154 -5.38 -2.23 9.69
CA ASP A 154 -6.65 -1.57 9.99
C ASP A 154 -7.07 -0.60 8.85
N PRO A 155 -8.20 -0.85 8.15
CA PRO A 155 -8.70 0.04 7.10
C PRO A 155 -9.20 1.40 7.64
N ASN A 156 -9.49 1.48 8.95
CA ASN A 156 -9.91 2.71 9.65
C ASN A 156 -8.75 3.43 10.34
N ARG A 157 -7.50 3.03 10.03
CA ARG A 157 -6.31 3.67 10.58
C ARG A 157 -6.31 5.15 10.27
N ARG A 158 -5.90 5.95 11.26
CA ARG A 158 -5.65 7.38 11.09
C ARG A 158 -4.17 7.64 10.90
N LEU A 159 -3.86 8.52 9.96
CA LEU A 159 -2.52 9.03 9.72
C LEU A 159 -1.98 9.72 10.99
N GLN A 160 -0.67 9.72 11.12
CA GLN A 160 0.01 10.50 12.15
C GLN A 160 -0.13 12.00 11.87
N GLY A 161 -0.06 12.82 12.92
CA GLY A 161 -0.17 14.27 12.83
C GLY A 161 -1.38 14.83 13.58
N SER A 162 -1.51 16.15 13.57
CA SER A 162 -2.54 16.87 14.33
C SER A 162 -3.95 16.60 13.83
N GLU A 163 -4.12 16.40 12.53
CA GLU A 163 -5.42 16.23 11.89
C GLU A 163 -5.94 14.79 11.96
N LYS A 164 -5.08 13.82 12.24
CA LYS A 164 -5.45 12.40 12.36
C LYS A 164 -6.37 11.94 11.22
N GLU A 165 -6.01 12.27 9.98
CA GLU A 165 -6.82 11.98 8.79
C GLU A 165 -7.05 10.46 8.66
N PRO A 166 -8.29 9.99 8.49
CA PRO A 166 -8.55 8.59 8.18
C PRO A 166 -7.89 8.17 6.86
N LEU A 167 -7.32 6.97 6.81
CA LEU A 167 -6.63 6.45 5.61
C LEU A 167 -7.49 6.56 4.35
N ILE A 168 -8.77 6.18 4.43
CA ILE A 168 -9.70 6.28 3.31
C ILE A 168 -9.90 7.72 2.81
N SER A 169 -9.84 8.72 3.70
CA SER A 169 -9.93 10.14 3.32
C SER A 169 -8.68 10.59 2.58
N GLY A 170 -7.48 10.19 3.02
CA GLY A 170 -6.23 10.50 2.33
C GLY A 170 -6.14 9.85 0.94
N VAL A 171 -6.63 8.62 0.80
CA VAL A 171 -6.73 7.92 -0.49
C VAL A 171 -7.74 8.58 -1.44
N ALA A 172 -8.87 9.04 -0.92
CA ALA A 172 -9.87 9.79 -1.70
C ALA A 172 -9.34 11.17 -2.14
N LEU A 173 -8.59 11.86 -1.28
CA LEU A 173 -8.04 13.20 -1.55
C LEU A 173 -7.10 13.22 -2.76
N ILE A 174 -6.35 12.13 -2.97
CA ILE A 174 -5.46 11.98 -4.13
C ILE A 174 -6.15 11.35 -5.34
N GLU A 175 -7.48 11.20 -5.33
CA GLU A 175 -8.28 10.64 -6.43
C GLU A 175 -7.94 9.17 -6.77
N ASN A 176 -7.42 8.40 -5.81
CA ASN A 176 -7.19 6.98 -5.99
C ASN A 176 -8.49 6.18 -5.75
N TYR A 177 -9.42 6.25 -6.70
CA TYR A 177 -10.75 5.62 -6.59
C TYR A 177 -10.71 4.09 -6.45
N GLU A 178 -9.71 3.45 -7.04
CA GLU A 178 -9.57 2.00 -6.89
C GLU A 178 -9.06 1.63 -5.49
N GLY A 179 -8.08 2.37 -4.96
CA GLY A 179 -7.66 2.24 -3.57
C GLY A 179 -8.80 2.51 -2.59
N PHE A 180 -9.63 3.52 -2.89
CA PHE A 180 -10.83 3.85 -2.12
C PHE A 180 -11.81 2.67 -2.06
N LYS A 181 -12.12 2.04 -3.20
CA LYS A 181 -12.97 0.83 -3.26
C LYS A 181 -12.37 -0.35 -2.51
N ILE A 182 -11.06 -0.57 -2.60
CA ILE A 182 -10.38 -1.63 -1.84
C ILE A 182 -10.57 -1.43 -0.34
N LEU A 183 -10.41 -0.21 0.16
CA LEU A 183 -10.60 0.13 1.57
C LEU A 183 -12.06 -0.02 2.02
N LEU A 184 -13.03 0.45 1.21
CA LEU A 184 -14.46 0.27 1.49
C LEU A 184 -14.82 -1.21 1.64
N LYS A 185 -14.35 -2.05 0.70
CA LYS A 185 -14.58 -3.50 0.76
C LYS A 185 -13.98 -4.15 2.01
N ALA A 186 -12.93 -3.56 2.56
CA ALA A 186 -12.32 -4.00 3.81
C ALA A 186 -13.01 -3.45 5.07
N GLY A 187 -14.05 -2.61 4.93
CA GLY A 187 -14.80 -2.04 6.05
C GLY A 187 -14.28 -0.69 6.56
N ALA A 188 -13.57 0.07 5.71
CA ALA A 188 -13.29 1.46 6.00
C ALA A 188 -14.59 2.29 6.08
N ASP A 189 -14.69 3.15 7.07
CA ASP A 189 -15.81 4.08 7.24
C ASP A 189 -15.55 5.37 6.44
N PRO A 190 -16.28 5.61 5.33
CA PRO A 190 -16.09 6.80 4.51
C PRO A 190 -16.65 8.08 5.18
N TRP A 191 -17.38 7.96 6.29
CA TRP A 191 -17.92 9.07 7.09
C TRP A 191 -17.02 9.48 8.25
N ALA A 192 -15.96 8.72 8.53
CA ALA A 192 -15.00 9.07 9.56
C ALA A 192 -14.35 10.43 9.22
N THR A 193 -14.38 11.36 10.18
CA THR A 193 -13.87 12.72 9.96
C THR A 193 -12.44 12.90 10.47
N ASP A 194 -11.63 13.68 9.77
CA ASP A 194 -10.37 14.24 10.27
C ASP A 194 -10.62 15.27 11.41
N GLY A 195 -9.55 15.85 11.93
CA GLY A 195 -9.59 16.88 12.98
C GLY A 195 -10.17 18.22 12.54
N ARG A 196 -10.34 18.43 11.22
CA ARG A 196 -11.05 19.57 10.63
C ARG A 196 -12.53 19.28 10.39
N GLY A 197 -12.98 18.04 10.62
CA GLY A 197 -14.36 17.61 10.42
C GLY A 197 -14.66 17.14 8.99
N ASN A 198 -13.66 16.94 8.12
CA ASN A 198 -13.88 16.41 6.77
C ASN A 198 -13.74 14.89 6.74
N SER A 199 -14.66 14.23 6.04
CA SER A 199 -14.65 12.80 5.74
C SER A 199 -14.21 12.52 4.30
N ALA A 200 -14.05 11.24 3.95
CA ALA A 200 -13.74 10.84 2.58
C ALA A 200 -14.89 11.22 1.63
N ILE A 201 -16.14 11.10 2.09
CA ILE A 201 -17.32 11.54 1.35
C ILE A 201 -17.30 13.06 1.09
N ASP A 202 -16.87 13.87 2.05
CA ASP A 202 -16.74 15.32 1.82
C ASP A 202 -15.71 15.61 0.71
N LYS A 203 -14.61 14.83 0.61
CA LYS A 203 -13.62 14.98 -0.47
C LYS A 203 -14.22 14.69 -1.85
N LEU A 204 -15.08 13.67 -1.96
CA LEU A 204 -15.76 13.34 -3.22
C LEU A 204 -16.71 14.44 -3.72
N THR A 205 -17.12 15.37 -2.86
CA THR A 205 -18.00 16.50 -3.25
C THR A 205 -17.24 17.76 -3.70
N LEU A 206 -15.90 17.76 -3.63
CA LEU A 206 -15.11 18.97 -3.89
C LEU A 206 -14.95 19.30 -5.38
N MET A 207 -14.91 18.29 -6.26
CA MET A 207 -14.53 18.46 -7.66
C MET A 207 -15.67 18.15 -8.66
N ASN A 208 -16.72 17.44 -8.23
CA ASN A 208 -17.91 17.08 -9.03
C ASN A 208 -17.60 16.50 -10.42
N SER A 209 -16.54 15.71 -10.54
CA SER A 209 -16.20 14.93 -11.73
C SER A 209 -17.09 13.70 -11.86
N GLU A 210 -17.14 13.15 -13.08
CA GLU A 210 -17.83 11.88 -13.35
C GLU A 210 -17.35 10.73 -12.45
N GLU A 211 -16.06 10.68 -12.15
CA GLU A 211 -15.50 9.59 -11.35
C GLU A 211 -15.88 9.70 -9.87
N GLU A 212 -15.91 10.92 -9.30
CA GLU A 212 -16.44 11.12 -7.95
C GLU A 212 -17.92 10.78 -7.87
N ARG A 213 -18.71 11.16 -8.88
CA ARG A 213 -20.14 10.81 -8.95
C ARG A 213 -20.35 9.31 -9.01
N LYS A 214 -19.54 8.58 -9.77
CA LYS A 214 -19.55 7.12 -9.76
C LYS A 214 -19.26 6.57 -8.36
N GLN A 215 -18.30 7.16 -7.64
CA GLN A 215 -18.04 6.74 -6.25
C GLN A 215 -19.23 7.03 -5.33
N ILE A 216 -19.85 8.22 -5.42
CA ILE A 216 -21.03 8.57 -4.62
C ILE A 216 -22.19 7.61 -4.91
N ASN A 217 -22.46 7.33 -6.18
CA ASN A 217 -23.49 6.38 -6.58
C ASN A 217 -23.20 4.97 -6.05
N HIS A 218 -21.95 4.53 -6.12
CA HIS A 218 -21.53 3.26 -5.52
C HIS A 218 -21.78 3.23 -4.00
N LEU A 219 -21.47 4.30 -3.28
CA LEU A 219 -21.75 4.41 -1.83
C LEU A 219 -23.26 4.35 -1.52
N ILE A 220 -24.11 4.94 -2.37
CA ILE A 220 -25.57 4.85 -2.26
C ILE A 220 -26.04 3.41 -2.49
N ASP A 221 -25.52 2.74 -3.53
CA ASP A 221 -25.86 1.36 -3.87
C ASP A 221 -25.49 0.38 -2.75
N GLU A 222 -24.34 0.60 -2.11
CA GLU A 222 -23.87 -0.15 -0.94
C GLU A 222 -24.60 0.24 0.37
N ARG A 223 -25.62 1.11 0.29
CA ARG A 223 -26.43 1.57 1.42
C ARG A 223 -25.64 2.27 2.52
N LEU A 224 -24.50 2.86 2.18
CA LEU A 224 -23.61 3.53 3.14
C LEU A 224 -24.14 4.91 3.60
N PHE A 225 -25.25 5.37 3.02
CA PHE A 225 -26.01 6.54 3.51
C PHE A 225 -27.06 6.19 4.56
N ASN A 226 -27.34 4.90 4.79
CA ASN A 226 -28.38 4.47 5.74
C ASN A 226 -27.90 4.65 7.20
N GLY A 227 -28.74 5.27 8.03
CA GLY A 227 -28.44 5.46 9.45
C GLY A 227 -27.36 6.51 9.74
N VAL A 228 -26.94 7.27 8.74
CA VAL A 228 -25.98 8.37 8.90
C VAL A 228 -26.60 9.51 9.70
N ALA A 229 -25.80 10.14 10.56
CA ALA A 229 -26.29 11.24 11.38
C ALA A 229 -26.76 12.41 10.50
N LEU A 230 -27.90 13.00 10.84
CA LEU A 230 -28.48 14.13 10.09
C LEU A 230 -27.49 15.29 9.89
N LYS A 231 -26.59 15.53 10.86
CA LYS A 231 -25.53 16.54 10.73
C LYS A 231 -24.55 16.23 9.59
N GLN A 232 -24.14 14.97 9.44
CA GLN A 232 -23.26 14.51 8.37
C GLN A 232 -23.98 14.59 7.02
N LEU A 233 -25.23 14.11 6.93
CA LEU A 233 -26.04 14.22 5.73
C LEU A 233 -26.23 15.68 5.29
N ARG A 234 -26.50 16.60 6.22
CA ARG A 234 -26.60 18.04 5.91
C ARG A 234 -25.28 18.62 5.40
N SER A 235 -24.14 18.21 5.98
CA SER A 235 -22.82 18.64 5.51
C SER A 235 -22.58 18.17 4.08
N PHE A 236 -22.82 16.89 3.81
CA PHE A 236 -22.70 16.29 2.48
C PHE A 236 -23.60 17.00 1.47
N MET A 237 -24.89 17.19 1.77
CA MET A 237 -25.84 17.86 0.86
C MET A 237 -25.41 19.29 0.56
N ARG A 238 -24.84 20.01 1.55
CA ARG A 238 -24.29 21.35 1.35
C ARG A 238 -23.05 21.32 0.45
N GLY A 239 -22.17 20.33 0.60
CA GLY A 239 -21.00 20.13 -0.25
C GLY A 239 -21.41 19.83 -1.69
N LEU A 240 -22.33 18.88 -1.88
CA LEU A 240 -22.91 18.50 -3.16
C LEU A 240 -23.59 19.70 -3.85
N SER A 241 -24.26 20.58 -3.10
CA SER A 241 -24.88 21.81 -3.64
C SER A 241 -23.92 23.00 -3.77
N GLY A 242 -22.68 22.90 -3.26
CA GLY A 242 -21.77 24.04 -3.12
C GLY A 242 -21.21 24.57 -4.44
N TYR A 243 -21.32 23.77 -5.52
CA TYR A 243 -21.01 24.18 -6.88
C TYR A 243 -22.25 24.79 -7.54
N GLU A 244 -22.35 26.13 -7.53
CA GLU A 244 -23.38 26.86 -8.28
C GLU A 244 -22.83 27.38 -9.61
N PRO A 245 -23.23 26.77 -10.74
CA PRO A 245 -23.74 27.57 -11.85
C PRO A 245 -25.19 27.19 -12.17
N ARG A 246 -26.07 28.18 -12.18
CA ARG A 246 -27.53 28.01 -12.29
C ARG A 246 -27.93 27.28 -13.58
N GLY A 247 -28.43 26.05 -13.44
CA GLY A 247 -29.25 25.36 -14.45
C GLY A 247 -28.49 24.47 -15.45
N ASP A 248 -27.26 24.09 -15.12
CA ASP A 248 -26.46 23.16 -15.93
C ASP A 248 -26.76 21.67 -15.64
N GLU A 249 -26.09 20.80 -16.39
CA GLU A 249 -26.21 19.34 -16.29
C GLU A 249 -25.75 18.82 -14.92
N ILE A 250 -24.64 19.37 -14.40
CA ILE A 250 -24.08 19.04 -13.07
C ILE A 250 -25.12 19.28 -11.98
N THR A 251 -25.86 20.39 -12.05
CA THR A 251 -26.93 20.69 -11.09
C THR A 251 -28.03 19.62 -11.09
N ARG A 252 -28.41 19.09 -12.26
CA ARG A 252 -29.43 18.02 -12.36
C ARG A 252 -28.93 16.71 -11.78
N GLU A 253 -27.69 16.34 -12.09
CA GLU A 253 -27.09 15.11 -11.57
C GLU A 253 -26.94 15.15 -10.04
N ASN A 254 -26.58 16.32 -9.49
CA ASN A 254 -26.52 16.53 -8.04
C ASN A 254 -27.92 16.43 -7.39
N GLN A 255 -28.97 16.93 -8.06
CA GLN A 255 -30.36 16.74 -7.61
C GLN A 255 -30.77 15.27 -7.62
N GLU A 256 -30.41 14.52 -8.67
CA GLU A 256 -30.69 13.08 -8.76
C GLU A 256 -30.01 12.31 -7.63
N ILE A 257 -28.74 12.58 -7.34
CA ILE A 257 -28.01 12.02 -6.19
C ILE A 257 -28.75 12.36 -4.89
N GLY A 258 -29.16 13.63 -4.71
CA GLY A 258 -29.90 14.07 -3.53
C GLY A 258 -31.21 13.31 -3.33
N ILE A 259 -31.97 13.10 -4.41
CA ILE A 259 -33.22 12.33 -4.39
C ILE A 259 -32.95 10.88 -4.02
N ARG A 260 -31.93 10.25 -4.61
CA ARG A 260 -31.57 8.85 -4.33
C ARG A 260 -31.20 8.58 -2.88
N ILE A 261 -30.58 9.54 -2.20
CA ILE A 261 -30.21 9.43 -0.78
C ILE A 261 -31.42 9.56 0.14
N LEU A 262 -32.44 10.32 -0.27
CA LEU A 262 -33.63 10.63 0.53
C LEU A 262 -34.79 9.63 0.31
N ALA A 263 -34.71 8.79 -0.71
CA ALA A 263 -35.70 7.78 -1.07
C ALA A 263 -35.51 6.47 -0.29
#